data_AF-A0A3P7IUF4-F1
#
_entry.id   AF-A0A3P7IUF4-F1
#
_cell.length_a   1.000
_cell.length_b   1.000
_cell.length_c   1.000
_cell.angle_alpha   90.00
_cell.angle_beta   90.00
_cell.angle_gamma   90.00
#
_symmetry.space_group_name_H-M   'P 1'
#
loop_
_entity.id
_entity.type
_entity.pdbx_description
1 polymer ?
#
loop_
_entity_poly.entity_id
_entity_poly.type
_entity_poly.pdbx_seq_one_letter_code
_entity_poly.pdbx_strand_id
1 'polypeptide(L)'
;MAYRDFREFYDSTYGVCQTFNFKGNYTSSKAGPLFGLRMVIRTDQAKYLPWTETAGMDEVPFPDVLGYFAPPGTATSIGVRFVSTQRLPKPYGACTTQTTLNGRHYQGPYEVESCFRNCLQEKIIDECGCYDPAYPHANDTTAQSCATSNDTLA
;
A
#
# COMPACT_ATOMS: atom_id res chain seq x y z
N MET A 1 19.94 1.32 -15.30
CA MET A 1 19.55 2.72 -15.01
C MET A 1 18.97 2.73 -13.61
N ALA A 2 19.64 3.36 -12.65
CA ALA A 2 19.20 3.34 -11.26
C ALA A 2 18.15 4.44 -11.03
N TYR A 3 16.90 4.03 -10.79
CA TYR A 3 15.82 4.92 -10.36
C TYR A 3 16.13 5.44 -8.95
N ARG A 4 16.62 6.68 -8.82
CA ARG A 4 16.95 7.29 -7.52
C ARG A 4 15.72 7.85 -6.78
N ASP A 5 14.64 8.08 -7.52
CA ASP A 5 13.44 8.77 -7.03
C ASP A 5 12.27 7.85 -6.68
N PHE A 6 12.34 6.60 -7.15
CA PHE A 6 11.32 5.59 -6.92
C PHE A 6 11.88 4.48 -6.04
N ARG A 7 11.07 4.03 -5.09
CA ARG A 7 11.32 2.84 -4.30
C ARG A 7 10.37 1.74 -4.75
N GLU A 8 10.93 0.58 -5.05
CA GLU A 8 10.13 -0.60 -5.34
C GLU A 8 9.66 -1.27 -4.03
N PHE A 9 8.42 -1.73 -4.03
CA PHE A 9 7.90 -2.65 -3.03
C PHE A 9 6.98 -3.66 -3.72
N TYR A 10 6.81 -4.82 -3.10
CA TYR A 10 5.94 -5.87 -3.61
C TYR A 10 4.62 -5.87 -2.84
N ASP A 11 3.51 -5.89 -3.56
CA ASP A 11 2.17 -6.09 -3.06
C ASP A 11 1.64 -7.45 -3.53
N SER A 12 0.98 -8.16 -2.63
CA SER A 12 0.43 -9.51 -2.89
C SER A 12 -0.65 -9.52 -3.97
N THR A 13 -1.40 -8.43 -4.10
CA THR A 13 -2.53 -8.29 -5.04
C THR A 13 -2.10 -7.62 -6.33
N TYR A 14 -1.27 -6.57 -6.25
CA TYR A 14 -0.88 -5.74 -7.39
C TYR A 14 0.50 -6.04 -7.97
N GLY A 15 1.28 -6.90 -7.31
CA GLY A 15 2.62 -7.27 -7.74
C GLY A 15 3.64 -6.18 -7.46
N VAL A 16 4.44 -5.81 -8.47
CA VAL A 16 5.53 -4.84 -8.29
C VAL A 16 4.99 -3.41 -8.31
N CYS A 17 5.13 -2.71 -7.19
CA CYS A 17 4.70 -1.34 -7.00
C CYS A 17 5.91 -0.39 -6.90
N GLN A 18 5.72 0.87 -7.31
CA GLN A 18 6.75 1.91 -7.23
C GLN A 18 6.24 3.14 -6.50
N THR A 19 6.92 3.54 -5.43
CA THR A 19 6.61 4.73 -4.66
C THR A 19 7.53 5.89 -5.05
N PHE A 20 6.95 6.96 -5.58
CA PHE A 20 7.66 8.22 -5.80
C PHE A 20 7.81 8.99 -4.48
N ASN A 21 8.92 9.70 -4.31
CA ASN A 21 9.15 10.63 -3.19
C ASN A 21 9.03 9.97 -1.79
N PHE A 22 9.41 8.71 -1.65
CA PHE A 22 9.35 8.00 -0.36
C PHE A 22 10.12 8.70 0.78
N LYS A 23 11.18 9.46 0.45
CA LYS A 23 11.98 10.23 1.43
C LYS A 23 11.42 11.63 1.73
N GLY A 24 10.41 12.10 1.00
CA GLY A 24 9.84 13.44 1.17
C GLY A 24 10.76 14.59 0.69
N ASN A 25 11.71 14.32 -0.21
CA ASN A 25 12.65 15.33 -0.71
C ASN A 25 12.05 16.26 -1.79
N TYR A 26 10.94 15.86 -2.41
CA TYR A 26 10.26 16.63 -3.45
C TYR A 26 9.04 17.36 -2.88
N THR A 27 8.94 18.66 -3.16
CA THR A 27 7.79 19.50 -2.79
C THR A 27 7.35 20.33 -4.00
N SER A 28 6.06 20.68 -4.08
CA SER A 28 5.54 21.55 -5.12
C SER A 28 5.40 22.98 -4.60
N SER A 29 5.92 23.95 -5.35
CA SER A 29 5.84 25.39 -5.02
C SER A 29 4.68 26.11 -5.69
N LYS A 30 4.05 25.50 -6.72
CA LYS A 30 2.96 26.09 -7.49
C LYS A 30 1.92 25.03 -7.81
N ALA A 31 0.66 25.39 -7.62
CA ALA A 31 -0.45 24.56 -8.07
C ALA A 31 -0.56 24.56 -9.61
N GLY A 32 -1.01 23.44 -10.16
CA GLY A 32 -1.32 23.29 -11.59
C GLY A 32 -0.69 22.05 -12.23
N PRO A 33 -1.27 21.56 -13.33
CA PRO A 33 -0.85 20.30 -13.96
C PRO A 33 0.57 20.33 -14.55
N LEU A 34 1.14 21.53 -14.77
CA LEU A 34 2.51 21.71 -15.27
C LEU A 34 3.58 21.72 -14.16
N PHE A 35 3.17 21.92 -12.90
CA PHE A 35 4.07 22.04 -11.74
C PHE A 35 3.87 20.91 -10.71
N GLY A 36 3.11 19.87 -11.10
CA GLY A 36 2.89 18.64 -10.34
C GLY A 36 3.69 17.46 -10.90
N LEU A 37 3.37 16.27 -10.40
CA LEU A 37 3.92 15.02 -10.90
C LEU A 37 3.28 14.68 -12.26
N ARG A 38 4.11 14.52 -13.30
CA ARG A 38 3.68 14.06 -14.62
C ARG A 38 4.48 12.82 -14.99
N MET A 39 3.77 11.73 -15.26
CA MET A 39 4.36 10.43 -15.53
C MET A 39 3.63 9.76 -16.70
N VAL A 40 4.38 8.98 -17.47
CA VAL A 40 3.83 8.12 -18.53
C VAL A 40 4.13 6.70 -18.10
N ILE A 41 3.08 5.96 -17.78
CA ILE A 41 3.19 4.56 -17.38
C ILE A 41 2.94 3.70 -18.61
N ARG A 42 3.80 2.71 -18.83
CA ARG A 42 3.61 1.70 -19.86
C ARG A 42 3.10 0.42 -19.21
N THR A 43 1.91 -0.01 -19.58
CA THR A 43 1.36 -1.32 -19.25
C THR A 43 1.42 -2.21 -20.48
N ASP A 44 1.93 -3.44 -20.33
CA ASP A 44 2.01 -4.43 -21.40
C ASP A 44 0.86 -5.43 -21.28
N GLN A 45 -0.30 -5.09 -21.86
CA GLN A 45 -1.56 -5.86 -21.75
C GLN A 45 -1.41 -7.35 -22.10
N ALA A 46 -0.46 -7.71 -22.96
CA ALA A 46 -0.21 -9.11 -23.33
C ALA A 46 0.42 -9.96 -22.20
N LYS A 47 0.97 -9.31 -21.16
CA LYS A 47 1.60 -9.96 -20.00
C LYS A 47 0.72 -9.97 -18.76
N TYR A 48 -0.43 -9.33 -18.84
CA TYR A 48 -1.38 -9.25 -17.75
C TYR A 48 -2.33 -10.45 -17.79
N LEU A 49 -2.88 -10.80 -16.62
CA LEU A 49 -3.92 -11.81 -16.54
C LEU A 49 -5.20 -11.26 -17.22
N PRO A 50 -6.02 -12.11 -17.86
CA PRO A 50 -7.21 -11.65 -18.59
C PRO A 50 -8.22 -10.84 -17.76
N TRP A 51 -8.15 -10.96 -16.43
CA TRP A 51 -9.04 -10.30 -15.45
C TRP A 51 -8.40 -9.13 -14.71
N THR A 52 -7.16 -8.72 -15.03
CA THR A 52 -6.60 -7.49 -14.44
C THR A 52 -7.16 -6.28 -15.17
N GLU A 53 -8.09 -5.58 -14.52
CA GLU A 53 -8.84 -4.51 -15.17
C GLU A 53 -8.06 -3.19 -15.28
N THR A 54 -7.06 -2.93 -14.42
CA THR A 54 -6.49 -1.57 -14.33
C THR A 54 -5.08 -1.50 -13.75
N ALA A 55 -4.36 -0.42 -14.07
CA ALA A 55 -3.15 0.00 -13.37
C ALA A 55 -3.47 1.24 -12.52
N GLY A 56 -3.04 1.27 -11.26
CA GLY A 56 -3.41 2.31 -10.30
C GLY A 56 -2.25 3.24 -9.92
N MET A 57 -2.61 4.41 -9.39
CA MET A 57 -1.74 5.27 -8.59
C MET A 57 -2.27 5.30 -7.15
N ASP A 58 -1.38 5.30 -6.17
CA ASP A 58 -1.76 5.01 -4.79
C ASP A 58 -1.11 5.86 -3.72
N GLU A 59 -1.76 5.88 -2.56
CA GLU A 59 -1.19 6.29 -1.28
C GLU A 59 -0.64 5.05 -0.55
N VAL A 60 0.67 5.03 -0.34
CA VAL A 60 1.32 3.97 0.44
C VAL A 60 0.88 4.02 1.91
N PRO A 61 0.74 2.87 2.60
CA PRO A 61 1.16 1.54 2.15
C PRO A 61 0.04 0.57 1.74
N PHE A 62 -1.24 0.99 1.67
CA PHE A 62 -2.39 0.09 1.47
C PHE A 62 -3.14 0.37 0.16
N PRO A 63 -2.63 -0.14 -0.97
CA PRO A 63 -3.16 0.19 -2.28
C PRO A 63 -4.56 -0.36 -2.58
N ASP A 64 -4.94 -1.40 -1.85
CA ASP A 64 -6.25 -2.02 -1.95
C ASP A 64 -7.38 -1.19 -1.32
N VAL A 65 -7.06 -0.26 -0.41
CA VAL A 65 -8.06 0.55 0.30
C VAL A 65 -8.05 2.01 -0.15
N LEU A 66 -6.88 2.58 -0.40
CA LEU A 66 -6.70 4.02 -0.66
C LEU A 66 -6.32 4.35 -2.12
N GLY A 67 -6.33 3.35 -2.98
CA GLY A 67 -5.89 3.46 -4.37
C GLY A 67 -6.87 4.09 -5.34
N TYR A 68 -6.30 4.71 -6.37
CA TYR A 68 -7.03 5.22 -7.53
C TYR A 68 -6.62 4.45 -8.79
N PHE A 69 -7.60 3.83 -9.45
CA PHE A 69 -7.38 3.11 -10.70
C PHE A 69 -7.38 4.06 -11.91
N ALA A 70 -6.37 3.95 -12.77
CA ALA A 70 -6.24 4.73 -13.99
C ALA A 70 -6.31 3.81 -15.23
N PRO A 71 -7.33 3.96 -16.10
CA PRO A 71 -7.48 3.05 -17.24
C PRO A 71 -6.35 3.23 -18.26
N PRO A 72 -5.71 2.13 -18.73
CA PRO A 72 -4.71 2.18 -19.79
C PRO A 72 -5.22 2.85 -21.06
N GLY A 73 -4.33 3.50 -21.81
CA GLY A 73 -4.65 4.15 -23.08
C GLY A 73 -5.36 5.51 -22.95
N THR A 74 -5.58 5.99 -21.72
CA THR A 74 -6.16 7.31 -21.46
C THR A 74 -5.21 8.19 -20.66
N ALA A 75 -5.44 9.50 -20.70
CA ALA A 75 -4.74 10.45 -19.85
C ALA A 75 -5.61 10.80 -18.64
N THR A 76 -5.17 10.41 -17.44
CA THR A 76 -5.85 10.71 -16.18
C THR A 76 -5.19 11.90 -15.49
N SER A 77 -5.98 12.87 -15.02
CA SER A 77 -5.51 14.01 -14.25
C SER A 77 -6.09 13.96 -12.84
N ILE A 78 -5.23 13.89 -11.82
CA ILE A 78 -5.63 13.78 -10.41
C ILE A 78 -5.27 15.09 -9.71
N GLY A 79 -6.28 15.78 -9.19
CA GLY A 79 -6.11 16.95 -8.34
C GLY A 79 -6.10 16.55 -6.88
N VAL A 80 -5.02 16.84 -6.16
CA VAL A 80 -4.89 16.53 -4.73
C VAL A 80 -4.99 17.80 -3.87
N ARG A 81 -5.62 17.68 -2.70
CA ARG A 81 -5.70 18.74 -1.69
C ARG A 81 -5.23 18.20 -0.35
N PHE A 82 -4.22 18.84 0.23
CA PHE A 82 -3.76 18.48 1.57
C PHE A 82 -4.76 18.94 2.63
N VAL A 83 -5.18 18.02 3.48
CA VAL A 83 -6.05 18.27 4.64
C VAL A 83 -5.45 17.54 5.83
N SER A 84 -5.16 18.27 6.91
CA SER A 84 -4.66 17.69 8.17
C SER A 84 -5.67 17.94 9.28
N THR A 85 -6.04 16.88 9.98
CA THR A 85 -6.94 16.94 11.14
C THR A 85 -6.20 16.42 12.37
N GLN A 86 -6.17 17.22 13.43
CA GLN A 86 -5.61 16.82 14.72
C GLN A 86 -6.74 16.70 15.74
N ARG A 87 -6.77 15.57 16.47
CA ARG A 87 -7.75 15.31 17.53
C ARG A 87 -7.04 15.19 18.86
N LEU A 88 -7.67 15.70 19.92
CA LEU A 88 -7.12 15.60 21.27
C LEU A 88 -7.23 14.15 21.79
N PRO A 89 -6.19 13.63 22.48
CA PRO A 89 -6.23 12.32 23.11
C PRO A 89 -7.06 12.37 24.40
N LYS A 90 -7.03 11.29 25.19
CA LYS A 90 -7.68 11.24 26.51
C LYS A 90 -7.27 12.46 27.37
N PRO A 91 -8.21 13.10 28.10
CA PRO A 91 -9.60 12.68 28.34
C PRO A 91 -10.63 13.10 27.27
N TYR A 92 -10.24 13.86 26.25
CA TYR A 92 -11.16 14.47 25.27
C TYR A 92 -11.54 13.54 24.11
N GLY A 93 -10.79 12.45 23.92
CA GLY A 93 -11.06 11.46 22.89
C GLY A 93 -10.39 10.11 23.18
N ALA A 94 -10.70 9.11 22.35
CA ALA A 94 -10.07 7.79 22.42
C ALA A 94 -8.84 7.65 21.50
N CYS A 95 -8.39 8.75 20.88
CA CYS A 95 -7.23 8.73 19.99
C CYS A 95 -5.95 8.38 20.76
N THR A 96 -5.11 7.56 20.12
CA THR A 96 -3.76 7.26 20.60
C THR A 96 -2.79 8.37 20.21
N THR A 97 -1.73 8.54 21.00
CA THR A 97 -0.59 9.41 20.67
C THR A 97 0.54 8.64 19.98
N GLN A 98 0.36 7.35 19.74
CA GLN A 98 1.34 6.53 19.03
C GLN A 98 1.42 6.97 17.56
N THR A 99 2.64 7.26 17.11
CA THR A 99 2.94 7.64 15.73
C THR A 99 3.44 6.47 14.90
N THR A 100 3.91 5.42 15.55
CA THR A 100 4.43 4.20 14.93
C THR A 100 3.78 2.98 15.54
N LEU A 101 3.39 2.03 14.69
CA LEU A 101 2.94 0.72 15.10
C LEU A 101 4.14 -0.24 15.06
N ASN A 102 4.51 -0.77 16.21
CA ASN A 102 5.51 -1.83 16.34
C ASN A 102 4.79 -3.17 16.55
N GLY A 103 3.96 -3.54 15.58
CA GLY A 103 3.23 -4.80 15.59
C GLY A 103 4.15 -5.98 15.30
N ARG A 104 3.68 -7.19 15.60
CA ARG A 104 4.42 -8.41 15.27
C ARG A 104 4.58 -8.57 13.76
N HIS A 105 3.53 -8.28 13.00
CA HIS A 105 3.44 -8.52 11.57
C HIS A 105 3.59 -7.27 10.71
N TYR A 106 3.33 -6.09 11.27
CA TYR A 106 3.56 -4.80 10.62
C TYR A 106 4.40 -3.87 11.50
N GLN A 107 5.44 -3.29 10.91
CA GLN A 107 6.30 -2.30 11.54
C GLN A 107 6.36 -1.04 10.66
N GLY A 108 5.82 0.07 11.15
CA GLY A 108 5.76 1.30 10.36
C GLY A 108 4.94 2.41 11.01
N PRO A 109 4.55 3.44 10.23
CA PRO A 109 3.64 4.48 10.68
C PRO A 109 2.33 3.91 11.25
N TYR A 110 1.87 4.49 12.34
CA TYR A 110 0.57 4.14 12.91
C TYR A 110 -0.55 4.73 12.05
N GLU A 111 -1.39 3.84 11.54
CA GLU A 111 -2.64 4.15 10.86
C GLU A 111 -3.71 3.18 11.36
N VAL A 112 -4.98 3.52 11.17
CA VAL A 112 -6.07 2.62 11.59
C VAL A 112 -6.01 1.30 10.82
N GLU A 113 -5.74 1.36 9.51
CA GLU A 113 -5.59 0.19 8.65
C GLU A 113 -4.39 -0.68 9.03
N SER A 114 -3.24 -0.07 9.37
CA SER A 114 -2.06 -0.85 9.78
C SER A 114 -2.29 -1.60 11.09
N CYS A 115 -2.98 -0.96 12.04
CA CYS A 115 -3.38 -1.58 13.30
C CYS A 115 -4.37 -2.73 13.07
N PHE A 116 -5.39 -2.51 12.24
CA PHE A 116 -6.40 -3.52 11.93
C PHE A 116 -5.79 -4.75 11.24
N ARG A 117 -4.95 -4.55 10.22
CA ARG A 117 -4.28 -5.65 9.49
C ARG A 117 -3.33 -6.44 10.37
N ASN A 118 -2.55 -5.78 11.23
CA ASN A 118 -1.70 -6.49 12.18
C ASN A 118 -2.52 -7.38 13.14
N CYS A 119 -3.60 -6.82 13.71
CA CYS A 119 -4.49 -7.55 14.63
C CYS A 119 -5.21 -8.71 13.93
N LEU A 120 -5.70 -8.48 12.71
CA LEU A 120 -6.37 -9.50 11.91
C LEU A 120 -5.41 -10.66 11.61
N GLN A 121 -4.17 -10.36 11.23
CA GLN A 121 -3.17 -11.40 10.96
C GLN A 121 -2.85 -12.24 12.21
N GLU A 122 -2.74 -11.61 13.38
CA GLU A 122 -2.56 -12.34 14.66
C GLU A 122 -3.74 -13.29 14.91
N LYS A 123 -4.98 -12.82 14.66
CA LYS A 123 -6.18 -13.64 14.82
C LYS A 123 -6.26 -14.80 13.84
N ILE A 124 -5.92 -14.58 12.58
CA ILE A 124 -5.89 -15.64 11.56
C ILE A 124 -4.89 -16.72 11.96
N ILE A 125 -3.70 -16.34 12.44
CA ILE A 125 -2.68 -17.30 12.87
C ILE A 125 -3.15 -18.07 14.12
N ASP A 126 -3.73 -17.39 15.10
CA ASP A 126 -4.20 -18.00 16.35
C ASP A 126 -5.35 -18.99 16.12
N GLU A 127 -6.27 -18.70 15.20
CA GLU A 127 -7.47 -19.51 14.96
C GLU A 127 -7.26 -20.57 13.88
N CYS A 128 -6.54 -20.24 12.79
CA CYS A 128 -6.38 -21.13 11.63
C CYS A 128 -5.02 -21.83 11.59
N GLY A 129 -4.00 -21.36 12.32
CA GLY A 129 -2.65 -21.93 12.32
C GLY A 129 -1.80 -21.61 11.09
N CYS A 130 -2.27 -20.72 10.21
CA CYS A 130 -1.58 -20.24 9.01
C CYS A 130 -1.68 -18.71 8.92
N TYR A 131 -0.85 -18.06 8.11
CA TYR A 131 -0.93 -16.61 7.88
C TYR A 131 -1.54 -16.31 6.50
N ASP A 132 -2.29 -15.22 6.37
CA ASP A 132 -2.80 -14.79 5.08
C ASP A 132 -1.71 -14.01 4.31
N PRO A 133 -1.27 -14.47 3.12
CA PRO A 133 -0.22 -13.81 2.35
C PRO A 133 -0.64 -12.45 1.78
N ALA A 134 -1.93 -12.11 1.80
CA ALA A 134 -2.42 -10.80 1.41
C ALA A 134 -1.94 -9.69 2.38
N TYR A 135 -1.72 -10.03 3.65
CA TYR A 135 -1.31 -9.09 4.68
C TYR A 135 0.19 -9.20 5.04
N PRO A 136 0.79 -8.12 5.58
CA PRO A 136 2.11 -8.18 6.17
C PRO A 136 2.20 -9.32 7.20
N HIS A 137 3.32 -10.04 7.21
CA HIS A 137 3.60 -11.10 8.18
C HIS A 137 5.06 -11.00 8.63
N ALA A 138 5.37 -11.63 9.76
CA ALA A 138 6.73 -11.63 10.27
C ALA A 138 7.48 -12.81 9.64
N ASN A 139 8.72 -12.60 9.21
CA ASN A 139 9.52 -13.67 8.60
C ASN A 139 9.84 -14.83 9.58
N ASP A 140 9.67 -14.60 10.88
CA ASP A 140 9.97 -15.56 11.96
C ASP A 140 8.73 -16.37 12.40
N THR A 141 7.63 -16.32 11.65
CA THR A 141 6.48 -17.19 11.95
C THR A 141 6.75 -18.61 11.48
N THR A 142 6.68 -19.57 12.41
CA THR A 142 6.60 -21.01 12.11
C THR A 142 5.33 -21.38 11.33
N ALA A 143 4.33 -20.49 11.32
CA ALA A 143 3.09 -20.63 10.56
C ALA A 143 3.36 -20.57 9.05
N GLN A 144 2.78 -21.51 8.31
CA GLN A 144 2.83 -21.52 6.85
C GLN A 144 1.79 -20.56 6.26
N SER A 145 1.95 -20.20 4.99
CA SER A 145 0.94 -19.43 4.26
C SER A 145 -0.36 -20.24 4.17
N CYS A 146 -1.51 -19.57 4.33
CA CYS A 146 -2.81 -20.17 4.08
C CYS A 146 -3.07 -20.43 2.58
N ALA A 147 -2.26 -19.85 1.69
CA ALA A 147 -2.32 -20.19 0.27
C ALA A 147 -1.83 -21.63 0.07
N THR A 148 -2.71 -22.50 -0.42
CA THR A 148 -2.43 -23.90 -0.66
C THR A 148 -1.33 -24.08 -1.71
N SER A 149 -0.25 -24.77 -1.36
CA SER A 149 0.88 -25.10 -2.25
C SER A 149 0.54 -26.03 -3.42
N ASN A 150 -0.72 -26.45 -3.56
CA ASN A 150 -1.19 -27.37 -4.60
C ASN A 150 -1.87 -26.70 -5.79
N ASP A 151 -2.03 -25.38 -5.78
CA ASP A 151 -2.51 -24.68 -6.97
C ASP A 151 -1.32 -24.41 -7.88
N THR A 152 -0.96 -25.42 -8.67
CA THR A 152 -0.20 -25.21 -9.90
C THR A 152 -1.02 -24.28 -10.78
N LEU A 153 -0.71 -22.99 -10.75
CA LEU A 153 -1.17 -22.03 -11.74
C LEU A 153 -0.64 -22.50 -13.11
N ALA A 154 -1.52 -23.17 -13.85
CA ALA A 154 -1.34 -23.52 -15.25
C ALA A 154 -1.56 -22.30 -16.14
#